data_AF-A0A378I6U8-F1
#
_entry.id   AF-A0A378I6U8-F1
#
_cell.length_a   1.000
_cell.length_b   1.000
_cell.length_c   1.000
_cell.angle_alpha   90.00
_cell.angle_beta   90.00
_cell.angle_gamma   90.00
#
_symmetry.space_group_name_H-M   'P 1'
#
loop_
_entity.id
_entity.type
_entity.pdbx_description
1 polymer ?
#
loop_
_entity_poly.entity_id
_entity_poly.type
_entity_poly.pdbx_seq_one_letter_code
_entity_poly.pdbx_strand_id
1 'polypeptide(L)'
;MYSFFKSLHMQQSAKLAVSFSSQQKRGIASGCEHLVTKHREFSFSHEHSNIGHLLQINLHQDYVKFHKNHDELSKNPPTQVIGSIVDMVKKYPNSLFIGVTPTQKMSKGSGLYPGHGFSFLTDQKGGILGHISKRPNTASVVDKRNAFRDPQFEGKSSNEILNEEMNVYSPQYSVFETDITKWHERSRNLEGHYPLLLVQLPLGPGVKVTLKEYLSRTTDLITEKEPYHLYPTRKDGRMLRPNNCLTAVARVVLGIEYYSTLCDSMYCQQALVELVKCIVQNSDDFVRKAQELQLLEGVEHCPLSNEDFLGPFLC
;
A
#
# COMPACT_ATOMS: atom_id res chain seq x y z
N MET A 1 -40.15 -29.96 45.04
CA MET A 1 -39.09 -30.96 44.82
C MET A 1 -38.42 -30.65 43.49
N TYR A 2 -37.10 -30.38 43.54
CA TYR A 2 -36.06 -30.50 42.50
C TYR A 2 -36.34 -29.93 41.08
N SER A 3 -35.73 -28.80 40.67
CA SER A 3 -34.34 -28.62 40.16
C SER A 3 -34.04 -29.39 38.87
N PHE A 4 -33.69 -28.71 37.76
CA PHE A 4 -32.31 -28.65 37.21
C PHE A 4 -32.17 -27.79 35.93
N PHE A 5 -30.92 -27.39 35.66
CA PHE A 5 -30.43 -26.22 34.94
C PHE A 5 -30.36 -26.25 33.39
N LYS A 6 -30.38 -25.04 32.82
CA LYS A 6 -29.52 -24.48 31.73
C LYS A 6 -28.58 -25.44 30.98
N SER A 7 -28.57 -25.32 29.65
CA SER A 7 -27.31 -25.04 28.91
C SER A 7 -27.58 -24.34 27.58
N LEU A 8 -27.21 -23.05 27.50
CA LEU A 8 -26.85 -22.40 26.24
C LEU A 8 -25.57 -23.06 25.74
N HIS A 9 -25.54 -23.51 24.50
CA HIS A 9 -24.28 -23.77 23.81
C HIS A 9 -23.83 -22.48 23.15
N MET A 10 -22.85 -21.84 23.78
CA MET A 10 -21.99 -20.85 23.16
C MET A 10 -21.22 -21.53 22.02
N GLN A 11 -21.52 -21.18 20.77
CA GLN A 11 -20.55 -21.39 19.71
C GLN A 11 -19.50 -20.30 19.83
N GLN A 12 -18.34 -20.72 20.31
CA GLN A 12 -17.15 -19.92 20.48
C GLN A 12 -16.77 -19.25 19.16
N SER A 13 -16.52 -17.95 19.26
CA SER A 13 -15.80 -17.15 18.30
C SER A 13 -14.52 -17.88 17.88
N ALA A 14 -14.42 -18.18 16.58
CA ALA A 14 -13.18 -18.65 15.98
C ALA A 14 -12.15 -17.53 16.13
N LYS A 15 -11.29 -17.65 17.15
CA LYS A 15 -10.05 -16.90 17.23
C LYS A 15 -9.28 -17.16 15.93
N LEU A 16 -9.22 -16.17 15.05
CA LEU A 16 -8.17 -16.05 14.02
C LEU A 16 -6.84 -15.79 14.73
N ALA A 17 -6.37 -16.78 15.49
CA ALA A 17 -4.96 -16.93 15.79
C ALA A 17 -4.34 -17.49 14.51
N VAL A 18 -3.86 -16.59 13.65
CA VAL A 18 -2.91 -16.97 12.60
C VAL A 18 -1.64 -17.40 13.34
N SER A 19 -1.52 -18.70 13.60
CA SER A 19 -0.29 -19.30 14.05
C SER A 19 0.71 -19.20 12.90
N PHE A 20 1.62 -18.24 12.99
CA PHE A 20 2.85 -18.27 12.19
C PHE A 20 3.66 -19.46 12.69
N SER A 21 3.52 -20.60 12.02
CA SER A 21 4.30 -21.78 12.34
C SER A 21 5.79 -21.50 12.08
N SER A 22 6.59 -22.00 13.00
CA SER A 22 8.04 -21.86 13.09
C SER A 22 8.77 -22.35 11.83
N GLN A 23 9.67 -21.51 11.34
CA GLN A 23 10.93 -21.81 10.66
C GLN A 23 11.02 -23.11 9.84
N GLN A 24 10.89 -22.99 8.52
CA GLN A 24 11.81 -23.69 7.62
C GLN A 24 12.79 -22.66 7.05
N LYS A 25 13.99 -22.58 7.66
CA LYS A 25 15.16 -21.95 7.04
C LYS A 25 15.55 -22.78 5.82
N ARG A 26 14.95 -22.50 4.66
CA ARG A 26 15.58 -22.84 3.38
C ARG A 26 16.66 -21.80 3.12
N GLY A 27 17.89 -22.29 2.98
CA GLY A 27 19.07 -21.47 2.73
C GLY A 27 18.86 -20.51 1.56
N ILE A 28 19.34 -19.29 1.73
CA ILE A 28 19.39 -18.27 0.68
C ILE A 28 20.38 -18.78 -0.37
N ALA A 29 19.89 -19.42 -1.43
CA ALA A 29 20.68 -19.56 -2.64
C ALA A 29 20.82 -18.16 -3.25
N SER A 30 22.05 -17.68 -3.38
CA SER A 30 22.40 -16.39 -3.99
C SER A 30 22.22 -16.47 -5.52
N GLY A 31 20.98 -16.61 -5.96
CA GLY A 31 20.61 -16.51 -7.37
C GLY A 31 20.57 -15.04 -7.82
N CYS A 32 21.07 -14.77 -9.01
CA CYS A 32 20.98 -13.45 -9.65
C CYS A 32 19.50 -13.00 -9.73
N GLU A 33 19.21 -11.78 -9.30
CA GLU A 33 17.85 -11.24 -9.28
C GLU A 33 17.33 -11.04 -10.70
N HIS A 34 16.27 -11.78 -11.07
CA HIS A 34 15.59 -11.62 -12.34
C HIS A 34 14.31 -10.80 -12.14
N LEU A 35 14.40 -9.49 -12.34
CA LEU A 35 13.24 -8.60 -12.33
C LEU A 35 12.62 -8.53 -13.73
N VAL A 36 11.30 -8.75 -13.80
CA VAL A 36 10.55 -8.43 -15.02
C VAL A 36 9.90 -7.07 -14.80
N THR A 37 10.34 -6.07 -15.56
CA THR A 37 9.85 -4.69 -15.43
C THR A 37 9.02 -4.28 -16.63
N LYS A 38 7.82 -3.75 -16.39
CA LYS A 38 7.12 -2.92 -17.37
C LYS A 38 7.31 -1.47 -16.99
N HIS A 39 7.63 -0.64 -17.97
CA HIS A 39 7.94 0.78 -17.76
C HIS A 39 7.09 1.64 -18.70
N ARG A 40 6.53 2.72 -18.17
CA ARG A 40 5.92 3.81 -18.92
C ARG A 40 6.47 5.15 -18.45
N GLU A 41 6.76 5.99 -19.42
CA GLU A 41 7.09 7.40 -19.20
C GLU A 41 5.83 8.24 -19.30
N PHE A 42 5.70 9.24 -18.44
CA PHE A 42 4.64 10.23 -18.47
C PHE A 42 5.21 11.64 -18.29
N SER A 43 4.52 12.62 -18.85
CA SER A 43 4.91 14.02 -18.81
C SER A 43 4.49 14.66 -17.48
N PHE A 44 5.41 15.34 -16.80
CA PHE A 44 5.11 16.00 -15.52
C PHE A 44 4.21 17.22 -15.66
N SER A 45 4.52 18.01 -16.67
CA SER A 45 4.00 19.32 -16.94
C SER A 45 4.01 19.52 -18.44
N HIS A 46 3.11 20.37 -18.93
CA HIS A 46 3.15 20.84 -20.31
C HIS A 46 4.28 21.86 -20.54
N GLU A 47 4.84 22.43 -19.46
CA GLU A 47 5.80 23.53 -19.49
C GLU A 47 7.25 23.08 -19.26
N HIS A 48 7.46 21.85 -18.78
CA HIS A 48 8.77 21.33 -18.41
C HIS A 48 9.02 19.95 -19.02
N SER A 49 10.23 19.72 -19.51
CA SER A 49 10.65 18.45 -20.11
C SER A 49 10.97 17.34 -19.10
N ASN A 50 10.64 17.53 -17.82
CA ASN A 50 10.82 16.48 -16.83
C ASN A 50 9.89 15.31 -17.18
N ILE A 51 10.41 14.09 -17.09
CA ILE A 51 9.68 12.85 -17.40
C ILE A 51 9.60 11.99 -16.15
N GLY A 52 8.39 11.51 -15.87
CA GLY A 52 8.08 10.62 -14.75
C GLY A 52 8.03 9.19 -15.20
N HIS A 53 8.36 8.29 -14.29
CA HIS A 53 8.47 6.88 -14.62
C HIS A 53 7.49 6.08 -13.76
N LEU A 54 6.56 5.40 -14.41
CA LEU A 54 5.71 4.39 -13.79
C LEU A 54 6.30 3.01 -14.10
N LEU A 55 6.63 2.29 -13.05
CA LEU A 55 7.31 1.00 -13.08
C LEU A 55 6.41 -0.05 -12.42
N GLN A 56 6.16 -1.15 -13.14
CA GLN A 56 5.61 -2.37 -12.57
C GLN A 56 6.71 -3.42 -12.57
N ILE A 57 7.13 -3.86 -11.39
CA ILE A 57 8.24 -4.78 -11.18
C ILE A 57 7.67 -6.08 -10.64
N ASN A 58 7.78 -7.16 -11.39
CA ASN A 58 7.39 -8.50 -10.93
C ASN A 58 8.61 -9.19 -10.34
N LEU A 59 8.56 -9.49 -9.04
CA LEU A 59 9.62 -10.18 -8.30
C LEU A 59 9.54 -11.70 -8.51
N HIS A 60 10.01 -12.19 -9.66
CA HIS A 60 10.11 -13.63 -9.94
C HIS A 60 11.42 -14.22 -9.38
N GLN A 61 11.36 -15.44 -8.83
CA GLN A 61 12.57 -16.19 -8.43
C GLN A 61 13.05 -17.20 -9.48
N ASP A 62 12.17 -17.77 -10.30
CA ASP A 62 12.53 -18.87 -11.20
C ASP A 62 12.15 -18.57 -12.66
N TYR A 63 13.09 -18.01 -13.43
CA TYR A 63 12.95 -17.87 -14.88
C TYR A 63 13.33 -19.17 -15.63
N VAL A 64 13.08 -20.35 -15.06
CA VAL A 64 13.23 -21.61 -15.80
C VAL A 64 11.86 -22.26 -15.92
N LYS A 65 10.98 -21.66 -16.75
CA LYS A 65 9.87 -22.34 -17.48
C LYS A 65 8.86 -21.42 -18.19
N PHE A 66 9.05 -20.10 -18.28
CA PHE A 66 8.09 -19.22 -19.00
C PHE A 66 8.27 -19.18 -20.53
N HIS A 67 9.08 -20.07 -21.13
CA HIS A 67 9.04 -20.35 -22.56
C HIS A 67 8.43 -21.73 -22.82
N LYS A 68 7.09 -21.76 -22.79
CA LYS A 68 6.24 -22.60 -23.65
C LYS A 68 4.79 -22.22 -23.33
N ASN A 69 4.12 -21.60 -24.29
CA ASN A 69 2.66 -21.53 -24.45
C ASN A 69 1.89 -20.26 -24.07
N HIS A 70 2.43 -19.05 -24.18
CA HIS A 70 1.56 -17.87 -24.40
C HIS A 70 2.27 -16.79 -25.21
N ASP A 71 2.42 -17.07 -26.50
CA ASP A 71 2.43 -16.03 -27.53
C ASP A 71 1.01 -15.49 -27.66
N GLU A 72 0.62 -14.54 -26.81
CA GLU A 72 -0.51 -13.65 -27.08
C GLU A 72 -0.14 -12.19 -26.75
N LEU A 73 0.34 -11.50 -27.78
CA LEU A 73 -0.07 -10.14 -28.15
C LEU A 73 -0.14 -9.07 -27.02
N SER A 74 1.00 -8.75 -26.41
CA SER A 74 1.20 -7.40 -25.85
C SER A 74 2.01 -6.55 -26.83
N LYS A 75 1.40 -5.50 -27.39
CA LYS A 75 2.04 -4.55 -28.34
C LYS A 75 3.25 -3.78 -27.76
N ASN A 76 3.52 -3.92 -26.46
CA ASN A 76 4.71 -3.38 -25.82
C ASN A 76 5.40 -4.53 -25.06
N PRO A 77 6.52 -5.08 -25.56
CA PRO A 77 7.26 -6.10 -24.81
C PRO A 77 7.76 -5.48 -23.48
N PRO A 78 7.70 -6.22 -22.35
CA PRO A 78 8.30 -5.74 -21.12
C PRO A 78 9.80 -5.48 -21.35
N THR A 79 10.30 -4.33 -20.89
CA THR A 79 11.74 -4.08 -20.87
C THR A 79 12.33 -4.99 -19.79
N GLN A 80 12.95 -6.08 -20.21
CA GLN A 80 13.60 -7.01 -19.29
C GLN A 80 14.87 -6.34 -18.72
N VAL A 81 14.88 -6.04 -17.44
CA VAL A 81 16.05 -5.50 -16.73
C VAL A 81 16.51 -6.54 -15.72
N ILE A 82 17.69 -7.13 -15.97
CA ILE A 82 18.39 -7.96 -14.98
C ILE A 82 19.10 -7.00 -14.02
N GLY A 83 18.80 -7.07 -12.72
CA GLY A 83 19.36 -6.17 -11.71
C GLY A 83 18.52 -6.11 -10.44
N SER A 84 18.98 -5.39 -9.43
CA SER A 84 18.24 -5.26 -8.16
C SER A 84 17.32 -4.06 -8.10
N ILE A 85 16.34 -4.08 -7.18
CA ILE A 85 15.50 -2.90 -6.87
C ILE A 85 16.40 -1.70 -6.52
N VAL A 86 17.49 -1.94 -5.79
CA VAL A 86 18.46 -0.90 -5.40
C VAL A 86 19.13 -0.30 -6.62
N ASP A 87 19.58 -1.11 -7.57
CA ASP A 87 20.24 -0.62 -8.79
C ASP A 87 19.28 0.15 -9.68
N MET A 88 18.02 -0.26 -9.73
CA MET A 88 16.98 0.48 -10.43
C MET A 88 16.71 1.82 -9.78
N VAL A 89 16.63 1.91 -8.45
CA VAL A 89 16.45 3.19 -7.74
C VAL A 89 17.62 4.13 -7.99
N LYS A 90 18.86 3.61 -7.98
CA LYS A 90 20.07 4.42 -8.24
C LYS A 90 20.10 5.06 -9.63
N LYS A 91 19.36 4.54 -10.61
CA LYS A 91 19.23 5.15 -11.95
C LYS A 91 18.45 6.47 -11.92
N TYR A 92 17.68 6.72 -10.86
CA TYR A 92 16.86 7.93 -10.71
C TYR A 92 17.28 8.69 -9.44
N PRO A 93 18.41 9.43 -9.49
CA PRO A 93 18.81 10.31 -8.41
C PRO A 93 17.83 11.49 -8.27
N ASN A 94 17.90 12.17 -7.13
CA ASN A 94 17.14 13.39 -6.83
C ASN A 94 15.64 13.22 -7.11
N SER A 95 15.04 12.16 -6.59
CA SER A 95 13.70 11.73 -6.96
C SER A 95 12.86 11.32 -5.75
N LEU A 96 11.57 11.60 -5.81
CA LEU A 96 10.54 11.01 -4.98
C LEU A 96 10.02 9.73 -5.61
N PHE A 97 10.00 8.66 -4.84
CA PHE A 97 9.34 7.43 -5.18
C PHE A 97 8.10 7.24 -4.32
N ILE A 98 6.98 6.94 -4.96
CA ILE A 98 5.75 6.51 -4.31
C ILE A 98 5.47 5.10 -4.79
N GLY A 99 5.37 4.18 -3.85
CA GLY A 99 5.28 2.77 -4.15
C GLY A 99 4.11 2.11 -3.47
N VAL A 100 3.53 1.14 -4.17
CA VAL A 100 2.55 0.25 -3.56
C VAL A 100 2.76 -1.20 -3.98
N THR A 101 2.43 -2.10 -3.07
CA THR A 101 2.14 -3.49 -3.42
C THR A 101 0.62 -3.61 -3.53
N PRO A 102 0.07 -4.08 -4.66
CA PRO A 102 -1.36 -4.17 -4.90
C PRO A 102 -2.14 -4.88 -3.80
N THR A 103 -3.31 -4.36 -3.49
CA THR A 103 -4.37 -5.13 -2.83
C THR A 103 -4.95 -6.11 -3.86
N GLN A 104 -5.04 -7.40 -3.53
CA GLN A 104 -5.47 -8.46 -4.45
C GLN A 104 -6.66 -9.23 -3.88
N LYS A 105 -7.63 -9.59 -4.71
CA LYS A 105 -8.68 -10.56 -4.33
C LYS A 105 -8.08 -11.95 -4.22
N MET A 106 -8.31 -12.62 -3.10
CA MET A 106 -7.87 -14.00 -2.92
C MET A 106 -8.83 -14.94 -3.66
N SER A 107 -8.28 -15.93 -4.37
CA SER A 107 -9.06 -16.92 -5.14
C SER A 107 -9.78 -17.97 -4.28
N LYS A 108 -9.38 -18.12 -3.00
CA LYS A 108 -9.95 -19.09 -2.05
C LYS A 108 -10.35 -18.38 -0.76
N GLY A 109 -11.65 -18.17 -0.58
CA GLY A 109 -12.20 -17.39 0.53
C GLY A 109 -12.23 -15.90 0.16
N SER A 110 -13.40 -15.29 0.28
CA SER A 110 -13.80 -13.95 -0.17
C SER A 110 -13.04 -12.77 0.46
N GLY A 111 -11.81 -12.97 0.91
CA GLY A 111 -10.95 -11.97 1.52
C GLY A 111 -10.03 -11.27 0.52
N LEU A 112 -9.57 -10.09 0.91
CA LEU A 112 -8.57 -9.30 0.19
C LEU A 112 -7.19 -9.54 0.83
N TYR A 113 -6.18 -9.83 0.01
CA TYR A 113 -4.79 -9.68 0.40
C TYR A 113 -4.50 -8.19 0.55
N PRO A 114 -4.19 -7.69 1.77
CA PRO A 114 -3.99 -6.27 1.96
C PRO A 114 -2.72 -5.81 1.24
N GLY A 115 -2.87 -4.80 0.41
CA GLY A 115 -1.74 -4.10 -0.18
C GLY A 115 -0.92 -3.35 0.87
N HIS A 116 0.09 -2.63 0.40
CA HIS A 116 0.96 -1.84 1.27
C HIS A 116 1.50 -0.63 0.52
N GLY A 117 1.37 0.56 1.10
CA GLY A 117 1.94 1.80 0.58
C GLY A 117 3.26 2.17 1.25
N PHE A 118 4.17 2.75 0.49
CA PHE A 118 5.43 3.29 0.98
C PHE A 118 5.91 4.43 0.08
N SER A 119 6.83 5.24 0.57
CA SER A 119 7.50 6.25 -0.24
C SER A 119 8.93 6.46 0.24
N PHE A 120 9.79 6.99 -0.62
CA PHE A 120 11.14 7.38 -0.25
C PHE A 120 11.71 8.44 -1.19
N LEU A 121 12.75 9.14 -0.71
CA LEU A 121 13.53 10.09 -1.50
C LEU A 121 14.93 9.57 -1.80
N THR A 122 15.42 9.88 -3.00
CA THR A 122 16.83 9.73 -3.36
C THR A 122 17.57 11.07 -3.38
N ASP A 123 18.83 11.06 -2.99
CA ASP A 123 19.75 12.19 -3.17
C ASP A 123 20.30 12.27 -4.61
N GLN A 124 21.16 13.25 -4.86
CA GLN A 124 21.82 13.45 -6.16
C GLN A 124 22.70 12.27 -6.63
N LYS A 125 23.06 11.34 -5.73
CA LYS A 125 23.84 10.14 -6.01
C LYS A 125 22.98 8.87 -6.05
N GLY A 126 21.67 8.98 -5.88
CA GLY A 126 20.74 7.84 -5.83
C GLY A 126 20.69 7.14 -4.46
N GLY A 127 21.27 7.73 -3.40
CA GLY A 127 21.19 7.24 -2.03
C GLY A 127 19.85 7.61 -1.36
N ILE A 128 19.32 6.73 -0.51
CA ILE A 128 18.03 6.96 0.18
C ILE A 128 18.21 7.98 1.32
N LEU A 129 17.47 9.08 1.30
CA LEU A 129 17.52 10.13 2.34
C LEU A 129 16.36 10.08 3.34
N GLY A 130 15.23 9.53 2.94
CA GLY A 130 14.03 9.43 3.77
C GLY A 130 13.16 8.31 3.24
N HIS A 131 12.50 7.58 4.13
CA HIS A 131 11.67 6.44 3.79
C HIS A 131 10.52 6.30 4.77
N ILE A 132 9.32 6.13 4.24
CA ILE A 132 8.09 5.93 5.02
C ILE A 132 7.42 4.66 4.57
N SER A 133 7.23 3.76 5.53
CA SER A 133 6.53 2.51 5.37
C SER A 133 5.94 2.10 6.71
N LYS A 134 4.70 2.53 6.96
CA LYS A 134 4.00 2.35 8.23
C LYS A 134 3.30 1.00 8.26
N ARG A 135 3.53 0.21 9.32
CA ARG A 135 2.94 -1.12 9.54
C ARG A 135 2.42 -1.24 10.98
N PRO A 136 1.50 -2.16 11.27
CA PRO A 136 1.14 -2.46 12.66
C PRO A 136 2.27 -3.23 13.34
N ASN A 137 2.62 -2.84 14.57
CA ASN A 137 3.35 -3.73 15.47
C ASN A 137 2.34 -4.69 16.12
N THR A 138 2.19 -5.88 15.53
CA THR A 138 1.19 -6.88 15.96
C THR A 138 1.44 -7.44 17.36
N ALA A 139 2.62 -7.24 17.94
CA ALA A 139 2.94 -7.59 19.31
C ALA A 139 2.51 -6.52 20.34
N SER A 140 2.08 -5.34 19.89
CA SER A 140 1.75 -4.19 20.74
C SER A 140 0.37 -3.64 20.38
N VAL A 141 -0.66 -4.20 21.02
CA VAL A 141 -2.03 -3.68 20.95
C VAL A 141 -2.16 -2.51 21.93
N VAL A 142 -2.62 -1.37 21.45
CA VAL A 142 -2.79 -0.14 22.26
C VAL A 142 -4.25 0.16 22.61
N ASP A 143 -5.19 -0.39 21.84
CA ASP A 143 -6.62 -0.15 22.02
C ASP A 143 -7.45 -1.24 21.31
N LYS A 144 -8.75 -1.31 21.61
CA LYS A 144 -9.73 -2.13 20.89
C LYS A 144 -10.95 -1.27 20.56
N ARG A 145 -11.39 -1.31 19.30
CA ARG A 145 -12.47 -0.46 18.81
C ARG A 145 -13.42 -1.23 17.91
N ASN A 146 -14.69 -0.85 17.91
CA ASN A 146 -15.64 -1.44 16.97
C ASN A 146 -15.26 -1.07 15.54
N ALA A 147 -15.23 -2.08 14.66
CA ALA A 147 -15.07 -1.88 13.23
C ALA A 147 -16.20 -0.98 12.71
N PHE A 148 -15.88 -0.07 11.79
CA PHE A 148 -16.88 0.44 10.87
C PHE A 148 -16.87 -0.45 9.63
N ARG A 149 -18.04 -0.91 9.20
CA ARG A 149 -18.13 -1.80 8.03
C ARG A 149 -17.80 -1.01 6.77
N ASP A 150 -16.73 -1.40 6.10
CA ASP A 150 -16.41 -0.93 4.76
C ASP A 150 -16.95 -1.98 3.75
N PRO A 151 -17.96 -1.64 2.93
CA PRO A 151 -18.58 -2.56 1.98
C PRO A 151 -17.60 -3.21 1.00
N GLN A 152 -16.44 -2.60 0.75
CA GLN A 152 -15.42 -3.13 -0.15
C GLN A 152 -14.76 -4.43 0.35
N PHE A 153 -14.80 -4.68 1.66
CA PHE A 153 -14.01 -5.74 2.27
C PHE A 153 -14.85 -6.96 2.68
N GLU A 154 -16.19 -6.90 2.64
CA GLU A 154 -17.04 -7.96 3.19
C GLU A 154 -18.24 -8.46 2.35
N GLY A 155 -18.54 -7.88 1.18
CA GLY A 155 -19.60 -8.42 0.31
C GLY A 155 -20.99 -8.53 0.97
N LYS A 156 -21.25 -7.74 2.01
CA LYS A 156 -22.49 -7.73 2.80
C LYS A 156 -22.97 -6.29 3.00
N SER A 157 -24.28 -6.11 3.20
CA SER A 157 -24.93 -4.79 3.14
C SER A 157 -24.46 -3.82 4.24
N SER A 158 -24.46 -2.53 3.91
CA SER A 158 -23.96 -1.40 4.72
C SER A 158 -24.76 -1.09 5.99
N ASN A 159 -25.89 -1.76 6.23
CA ASN A 159 -26.86 -1.36 7.25
C ASN A 159 -26.76 -2.16 8.56
N GLU A 160 -25.83 -3.11 8.67
CA GLU A 160 -25.64 -3.94 9.88
C GLU A 160 -24.47 -3.41 10.71
N ILE A 161 -24.72 -3.17 12.01
CA ILE A 161 -23.66 -2.91 12.99
C ILE A 161 -22.94 -4.23 13.26
N LEU A 162 -21.66 -4.30 12.90
CA LEU A 162 -20.80 -5.40 13.31
C LEU A 162 -20.36 -5.14 14.76
N ASN A 163 -20.78 -6.01 15.69
CA ASN A 163 -20.25 -6.03 17.06
C ASN A 163 -18.86 -6.71 17.10
N GLU A 164 -18.00 -6.39 16.15
CA GLU A 164 -16.64 -6.95 16.04
C GLU A 164 -15.62 -5.90 16.50
N GLU A 165 -14.94 -6.20 17.59
CA GLU A 165 -13.83 -5.38 18.09
C GLU A 165 -12.55 -5.65 17.27
N MET A 166 -12.00 -4.60 16.69
CA MET A 166 -10.70 -4.59 16.04
C MET A 166 -9.62 -4.10 16.98
N ASN A 167 -8.47 -4.78 16.95
CA ASN A 167 -7.28 -4.31 17.62
C ASN A 167 -6.70 -3.08 16.89
N VAL A 168 -6.32 -2.08 17.68
CA VAL A 168 -5.49 -0.96 17.26
C VAL A 168 -4.08 -1.23 17.75
N TYR A 169 -3.08 -1.04 16.90
CA TYR A 169 -1.70 -1.40 17.18
C TYR A 169 -0.81 -0.16 17.34
N SER A 170 0.27 -0.28 18.08
CA SER A 170 1.37 0.67 17.98
C SER A 170 1.90 0.67 16.53
N PRO A 171 2.29 1.83 15.97
CA PRO A 171 2.88 1.85 14.64
C PRO A 171 4.32 1.34 14.65
N GLN A 172 4.74 0.77 13.54
CA GLN A 172 6.12 0.44 13.24
C GLN A 172 6.47 1.02 11.87
N TYR A 173 7.62 1.69 11.77
CA TYR A 173 8.14 2.22 10.52
C TYR A 173 9.37 1.41 10.10
N SER A 174 9.36 0.84 8.91
CA SER A 174 10.53 0.13 8.36
C SER A 174 11.48 1.08 7.62
N VAL A 175 12.72 0.64 7.48
CA VAL A 175 13.71 1.20 6.55
C VAL A 175 13.65 0.47 5.20
N PHE A 176 14.22 1.06 4.17
CA PHE A 176 14.11 0.59 2.78
C PHE A 176 14.61 -0.85 2.59
N GLU A 177 15.75 -1.21 3.18
CA GLU A 177 16.35 -2.53 3.11
C GLU A 177 15.47 -3.61 3.75
N THR A 178 14.75 -3.24 4.82
CA THR A 178 13.79 -4.14 5.48
C THR A 178 12.60 -4.40 4.57
N ASP A 179 12.13 -3.40 3.83
CA ASP A 179 11.00 -3.56 2.92
C ASP A 179 11.35 -4.35 1.67
N ILE A 180 12.55 -4.15 1.09
CA ILE A 180 13.05 -5.02 0.01
C ILE A 180 13.00 -6.49 0.45
N THR A 181 13.56 -6.79 1.62
CA THR A 181 13.54 -8.14 2.19
C THR A 181 12.12 -8.69 2.30
N LYS A 182 11.18 -7.89 2.84
CA LYS A 182 9.77 -8.27 2.97
C LYS A 182 9.08 -8.48 1.62
N TRP A 183 9.37 -7.67 0.61
CA TRP A 183 8.80 -7.84 -0.73
C TRP A 183 9.26 -9.15 -1.35
N HIS A 184 10.53 -9.53 -1.20
CA HIS A 184 11.03 -10.83 -1.64
C HIS A 184 10.43 -12.01 -0.86
N GLU A 185 10.30 -11.89 0.46
CA GLU A 185 9.60 -12.89 1.26
C GLU A 185 8.16 -13.10 0.79
N ARG A 186 7.46 -11.99 0.51
CA ARG A 186 6.08 -12.03 0.01
C ARG A 186 5.98 -12.59 -1.40
N SER A 187 6.90 -12.24 -2.29
CA SER A 187 6.88 -12.74 -3.66
C SER A 187 7.06 -14.26 -3.72
N ARG A 188 7.87 -14.83 -2.83
CA ARG A 188 7.98 -16.29 -2.66
C ARG A 188 6.66 -16.95 -2.26
N ASN A 189 5.92 -16.31 -1.36
CA ASN A 189 4.63 -16.84 -0.89
C ASN A 189 3.51 -16.73 -1.94
N LEU A 190 3.70 -15.89 -2.96
CA LEU A 190 2.74 -15.65 -4.05
C LEU A 190 3.23 -16.25 -5.38
N GLU A 191 3.99 -17.35 -5.31
CA GLU A 191 4.49 -18.11 -6.47
C GLU A 191 5.25 -17.24 -7.49
N GLY A 192 5.93 -16.19 -7.02
CA GLY A 192 6.69 -15.25 -7.85
C GLY A 192 5.87 -14.18 -8.55
N HIS A 193 4.54 -14.15 -8.38
CA HIS A 193 3.66 -13.15 -8.97
C HIS A 193 3.33 -12.03 -7.96
N TYR A 194 4.33 -11.21 -7.64
CA TYR A 194 4.17 -10.06 -6.76
C TYR A 194 4.52 -8.76 -7.50
N PRO A 195 3.51 -8.01 -7.97
CA PRO A 195 3.75 -6.74 -8.61
C PRO A 195 4.14 -5.70 -7.57
N LEU A 196 5.29 -5.08 -7.74
CA LEU A 196 5.67 -3.86 -7.05
C LEU A 196 5.44 -2.70 -8.03
N LEU A 197 4.56 -1.78 -7.65
CA LEU A 197 4.26 -0.60 -8.44
C LEU A 197 5.04 0.56 -7.86
N LEU A 198 5.88 1.19 -8.66
CA LEU A 198 6.65 2.36 -8.28
C LEU A 198 6.40 3.49 -9.26
N VAL A 199 6.05 4.65 -8.72
CA VAL A 199 6.05 5.91 -9.45
C VAL A 199 7.27 6.69 -8.99
N GLN A 200 8.15 6.98 -9.93
CA GLN A 200 9.31 7.84 -9.72
C GLN A 200 9.00 9.23 -10.26
N LEU A 201 9.30 10.23 -9.43
CA LEU A 201 9.11 11.65 -9.69
C LEU A 201 10.42 12.41 -9.46
N PRO A 202 11.09 12.98 -10.49
CA PRO A 202 12.25 13.83 -10.31
C PRO A 202 11.87 15.06 -9.48
N LEU A 203 12.67 15.37 -8.46
CA LEU A 203 12.49 16.59 -7.67
C LEU A 203 12.89 17.80 -8.52
N GLY A 204 11.99 18.76 -8.65
CA GLY A 204 12.21 19.96 -9.44
C GLY A 204 10.91 20.70 -9.74
N PRO A 205 10.94 21.66 -10.68
CA PRO A 205 9.75 22.36 -11.12
C PRO A 205 8.65 21.39 -11.56
N GLY A 206 7.43 21.59 -11.05
CA GLY A 206 6.26 20.75 -11.35
C GLY A 206 5.91 19.68 -10.29
N VAL A 207 6.79 19.41 -9.32
CA VAL A 207 6.49 18.53 -8.17
C VAL A 207 6.24 19.39 -6.93
N LYS A 208 5.06 19.26 -6.32
CA LYS A 208 4.61 20.10 -5.17
C LYS A 208 5.23 19.74 -3.82
N VAL A 209 6.28 18.93 -3.78
CA VAL A 209 6.94 18.52 -2.54
C VAL A 209 8.45 18.67 -2.64
N THR A 210 9.02 19.43 -1.71
CA THR A 210 10.46 19.60 -1.60
C THR A 210 11.08 18.52 -0.71
N LEU A 211 12.39 18.30 -0.88
CA LEU A 211 13.18 17.40 -0.05
C LEU A 211 13.06 17.76 1.45
N LYS A 212 13.16 19.05 1.78
CA LYS A 212 13.09 19.53 3.16
C LYS A 212 11.74 19.21 3.81
N GLU A 213 10.65 19.46 3.07
CA GLU A 213 9.30 19.20 3.57
C GLU A 213 9.06 17.70 3.80
N TYR A 214 9.44 16.86 2.84
CA TYR A 214 9.30 15.41 2.99
C TYR A 214 10.06 14.90 4.23
N LEU A 215 11.31 15.32 4.42
CA LEU A 215 12.12 14.87 5.56
C LEU A 215 11.58 15.38 6.91
N SER A 216 11.12 16.63 6.96
CA SER A 216 10.47 17.18 8.16
C SER A 216 9.23 16.38 8.51
N ARG A 217 8.30 16.24 7.55
CA ARG A 217 7.04 15.50 7.74
C ARG A 217 7.27 14.04 8.09
N THR A 218 8.31 13.41 7.53
CA THR A 218 8.75 12.06 7.88
C THR A 218 9.14 11.96 9.35
N THR A 219 9.97 12.90 9.82
CA THR A 219 10.43 12.96 11.20
C THR A 219 9.27 13.19 12.16
N ASP A 220 8.38 14.13 11.85
CA ASP A 220 7.20 14.46 12.64
C ASP A 220 6.27 13.23 12.76
N LEU A 221 5.95 12.60 11.64
CA LEU A 221 5.10 11.40 11.59
C LEU A 221 5.66 10.24 12.42
N ILE A 222 6.96 9.97 12.34
CA ILE A 222 7.60 8.90 13.12
C ILE A 222 7.60 9.24 14.62
N THR A 223 7.76 10.51 14.96
CA THR A 223 7.82 11.00 16.35
C THR A 223 6.47 10.94 17.04
N GLU A 224 5.39 11.32 16.35
CA GLU A 224 4.03 11.31 16.89
C GLU A 224 3.53 9.91 17.25
N LYS A 225 4.01 8.87 16.54
CA LYS A 225 3.67 7.46 16.78
C LYS A 225 2.16 7.22 16.86
N GLU A 226 1.40 7.89 15.99
CA GLU A 226 -0.05 7.70 15.97
C GLU A 226 -0.43 6.23 15.75
N PRO A 227 -1.40 5.69 16.52
CA PRO A 227 -1.79 4.28 16.43
C PRO A 227 -2.16 3.82 15.02
N TYR A 228 -1.79 2.59 14.69
CA TYR A 228 -2.14 1.95 13.43
C TYR A 228 -3.50 1.26 13.52
N HIS A 229 -4.38 1.58 12.58
CA HIS A 229 -5.55 0.77 12.27
C HIS A 229 -5.84 0.82 10.76
N LEU A 230 -6.13 -0.34 10.20
CA LEU A 230 -6.33 -0.50 8.76
C LEU A 230 -7.66 0.11 8.29
N TYR A 231 -8.70 -0.04 9.10
CA TYR A 231 -10.07 0.32 8.76
C TYR A 231 -10.56 1.51 9.58
N PRO A 232 -11.67 2.16 9.15
CA PRO A 232 -12.32 3.12 9.98
C PRO A 232 -12.84 2.43 11.26
N THR A 233 -12.75 3.14 12.38
CA THR A 233 -13.15 2.61 13.69
C THR A 233 -14.12 3.55 14.36
N ARG A 234 -14.97 3.05 15.27
CA ARG A 234 -15.82 3.93 16.09
C ARG A 234 -15.18 4.18 17.46
N LYS A 235 -15.17 5.44 17.87
CA LYS A 235 -14.77 5.88 19.22
C LYS A 235 -15.71 6.98 19.70
N ASP A 236 -16.29 6.82 20.88
CA ASP A 236 -17.18 7.81 21.52
C ASP A 236 -18.34 8.28 20.61
N GLY A 237 -18.90 7.34 19.83
CA GLY A 237 -19.98 7.61 18.87
C GLY A 237 -19.54 8.27 17.55
N ARG A 238 -18.27 8.62 17.40
CA ARG A 238 -17.70 9.20 16.17
C ARG A 238 -16.98 8.14 15.34
N MET A 239 -17.07 8.27 14.02
CA MET A 239 -16.22 7.50 13.12
C MET A 239 -14.83 8.14 13.05
N LEU A 240 -13.80 7.32 13.26
CA LEU A 240 -12.40 7.67 13.10
C LEU A 240 -11.91 7.13 11.76
N ARG A 241 -11.19 7.98 11.03
CA ARG A 241 -10.51 7.61 9.79
C ARG A 241 -9.45 6.54 10.04
N PRO A 242 -9.18 5.67 9.06
CA PRO A 242 -7.99 4.82 9.02
C PRO A 242 -6.69 5.60 9.29
N ASN A 243 -5.68 4.89 9.79
CA ASN A 243 -4.34 5.43 10.02
C ASN A 243 -3.36 4.31 9.72
N ASN A 244 -3.10 4.15 8.43
CA ASN A 244 -2.41 3.02 7.84
C ASN A 244 -1.24 3.49 6.95
N CYS A 245 -0.66 2.56 6.18
CA CYS A 245 0.44 2.84 5.28
C CYS A 245 0.14 3.94 4.24
N LEU A 246 -1.08 3.99 3.69
CA LEU A 246 -1.46 4.97 2.67
C LEU A 246 -1.59 6.37 3.28
N THR A 247 -2.20 6.48 4.45
CA THR A 247 -2.33 7.75 5.16
C THR A 247 -0.95 8.33 5.53
N ALA A 248 -0.01 7.47 5.94
CA ALA A 248 1.37 7.86 6.24
C ALA A 248 2.09 8.41 4.99
N VAL A 249 1.94 7.75 3.85
CA VAL A 249 2.49 8.20 2.57
C VAL A 249 1.86 9.53 2.16
N ALA A 250 0.53 9.64 2.19
CA ALA A 250 -0.20 10.85 1.84
C ALA A 250 0.25 12.05 2.68
N ARG A 251 0.38 11.86 4.00
CA ARG A 251 0.82 12.91 4.92
C ARG A 251 2.20 13.46 4.60
N VAL A 252 3.14 12.58 4.28
CA VAL A 252 4.53 12.96 4.05
C VAL A 252 4.67 13.63 2.68
N VAL A 253 3.96 13.11 1.69
CA VAL A 253 4.04 13.60 0.31
C VAL A 253 3.22 14.88 0.11
N LEU A 254 1.97 14.94 0.58
CA LEU A 254 1.06 16.06 0.37
C LEU A 254 1.00 17.06 1.54
N GLY A 255 1.36 16.64 2.75
CA GLY A 255 1.23 17.44 3.97
C GLY A 255 -0.02 17.12 4.79
N ILE A 256 -0.09 17.70 5.99
CA ILE A 256 -1.12 17.41 7.01
C ILE A 256 -2.51 17.89 6.56
N GLU A 257 -2.59 18.97 5.78
CA GLU A 257 -3.86 19.52 5.31
C GLU A 257 -4.60 18.59 4.34
N TYR A 258 -3.85 17.73 3.62
CA TYR A 258 -4.37 16.72 2.70
C TYR A 258 -4.46 15.31 3.29
N TYR A 259 -3.87 15.10 4.47
CA TYR A 259 -3.77 13.80 5.16
C TYR A 259 -5.13 13.18 5.45
N SER A 260 -6.15 13.99 5.69
CA SER A 260 -7.42 13.51 6.23
C SER A 260 -8.48 13.23 5.18
N THR A 261 -8.18 13.17 3.88
CA THR A 261 -9.26 13.10 2.88
C THR A 261 -9.03 12.20 1.67
N LEU A 262 -7.80 11.79 1.37
CA LEU A 262 -7.52 11.28 0.03
C LEU A 262 -7.47 9.75 -0.06
N CYS A 263 -6.89 9.03 0.90
CA CYS A 263 -6.49 7.63 0.66
C CYS A 263 -6.93 6.63 1.73
N ASP A 264 -7.70 7.07 2.72
CA ASP A 264 -7.83 6.36 3.99
C ASP A 264 -8.44 4.96 3.84
N SER A 265 -9.37 4.80 2.88
CA SER A 265 -10.11 3.55 2.62
C SER A 265 -9.96 3.05 1.18
N MET A 266 -8.93 3.48 0.45
CA MET A 266 -8.74 3.07 -0.95
C MET A 266 -7.91 1.78 -1.07
N TYR A 267 -8.16 1.01 -2.13
CA TYR A 267 -7.20 0.01 -2.61
C TYR A 267 -5.86 0.70 -2.90
N CYS A 268 -4.73 0.02 -2.62
CA CYS A 268 -3.42 0.64 -2.73
C CYS A 268 -3.11 1.18 -4.14
N GLN A 269 -3.55 0.48 -5.19
CA GLN A 269 -3.39 0.93 -6.58
C GLN A 269 -4.17 2.22 -6.86
N GLN A 270 -5.39 2.34 -6.34
CA GLN A 270 -6.20 3.54 -6.46
C GLN A 270 -5.56 4.70 -5.71
N ALA A 271 -5.12 4.47 -4.47
CA ALA A 271 -4.44 5.48 -3.67
C ALA A 271 -3.17 5.99 -4.34
N LEU A 272 -2.38 5.12 -4.96
CA LEU A 272 -1.20 5.54 -5.75
C LEU A 272 -1.59 6.52 -6.86
N VAL A 273 -2.66 6.21 -7.60
CA VAL A 273 -3.11 7.07 -8.70
C VAL A 273 -3.59 8.42 -8.19
N GLU A 274 -4.45 8.43 -7.17
CA GLU A 274 -4.98 9.67 -6.58
C GLU A 274 -3.87 10.54 -5.97
N LEU A 275 -2.90 9.93 -5.27
CA LEU A 275 -1.74 10.64 -4.74
C LEU A 275 -0.96 11.33 -5.85
N VAL A 276 -0.63 10.61 -6.93
CA VAL A 276 0.19 11.17 -8.00
C VAL A 276 -0.55 12.29 -8.74
N LYS A 277 -1.86 12.15 -8.98
CA LYS A 277 -2.71 13.22 -9.57
C LYS A 277 -2.62 14.53 -8.81
N CYS A 278 -2.48 14.50 -7.48
CA CYS A 278 -2.35 15.71 -6.68
C CYS A 278 -0.97 16.39 -6.82
N ILE A 279 0.06 15.64 -7.18
CA ILE A 279 1.46 16.06 -7.17
C ILE A 279 1.91 16.58 -8.53
N VAL A 280 1.48 15.92 -9.62
CA VAL A 280 1.87 16.26 -10.99
C VAL A 280 0.92 17.28 -11.60
N GLN A 281 1.41 18.09 -12.55
CA GLN A 281 0.57 19.10 -13.22
C GLN A 281 -0.25 18.50 -14.36
N ASN A 282 0.34 17.58 -15.14
CA ASN A 282 -0.34 16.87 -16.22
C ASN A 282 -0.81 15.49 -15.74
N SER A 283 -1.87 15.46 -14.94
CA SER A 283 -2.41 14.23 -14.37
C SER A 283 -2.98 13.27 -15.41
N ASP A 284 -3.49 13.79 -16.53
CA ASP A 284 -4.20 12.99 -17.53
C ASP A 284 -3.26 12.04 -18.28
N ASP A 285 -2.05 12.50 -18.61
CA ASP A 285 -1.03 11.65 -19.23
C ASP A 285 -0.63 10.50 -18.28
N PHE A 286 -0.43 10.81 -16.99
CA PHE A 286 -0.15 9.79 -15.98
C PHE A 286 -1.29 8.76 -15.86
N VAL A 287 -2.54 9.19 -15.79
CA VAL A 287 -3.72 8.29 -15.70
C VAL A 287 -3.78 7.37 -16.93
N ARG A 288 -3.57 7.92 -18.12
CA ARG A 288 -3.49 7.13 -19.36
C ARG A 288 -2.38 6.08 -19.29
N LYS A 289 -1.19 6.44 -18.79
CA LYS A 289 -0.08 5.49 -18.62
C LYS A 289 -0.36 4.41 -17.58
N ALA A 290 -1.05 4.75 -16.50
CA ALA A 290 -1.51 3.77 -15.51
C ALA A 290 -2.51 2.78 -16.13
N GLN A 291 -3.42 3.24 -16.98
CA GLN A 291 -4.35 2.38 -17.72
C GLN A 291 -3.63 1.49 -18.74
N GLU A 292 -2.63 2.01 -19.47
CA GLU A 292 -1.80 1.22 -20.40
C GLU A 292 -1.02 0.09 -19.69
N LEU A 293 -0.75 0.22 -18.39
CA LEU A 293 -0.17 -0.84 -17.55
C LEU A 293 -1.21 -1.69 -16.81
N GLN A 294 -2.51 -1.47 -17.05
CA GLN A 294 -3.61 -2.15 -16.37
C GLN A 294 -3.54 -2.04 -14.83
N LEU A 295 -3.01 -0.92 -14.33
CA LEU A 295 -2.74 -0.70 -12.90
C LEU A 295 -4.00 -0.81 -12.03
N LEU A 296 -5.14 -0.40 -12.59
CA LEU A 296 -6.44 -0.31 -11.93
C LEU A 296 -7.37 -1.50 -12.25
N GLU A 297 -6.88 -2.52 -12.95
CA GLU A 297 -7.70 -3.69 -13.27
C GLU A 297 -8.08 -4.43 -11.97
N GLY A 298 -9.38 -4.74 -11.82
CA GLY A 298 -9.91 -5.41 -10.63
C GLY A 298 -9.98 -4.56 -9.36
N VAL A 299 -9.76 -3.24 -9.47
CA VAL A 299 -9.90 -2.28 -8.37
C VAL A 299 -11.32 -1.73 -8.33
N GLU A 300 -11.98 -1.85 -7.18
CA GLU A 300 -13.32 -1.27 -6.94
C GLU A 300 -13.18 0.09 -6.26
N HIS A 301 -14.08 1.02 -6.61
CA HIS A 301 -14.05 2.36 -6.01
C HIS A 301 -14.56 2.36 -4.58
N CYS A 302 -13.87 3.07 -3.68
CA CYS A 302 -14.27 3.20 -2.28
C CYS A 302 -15.63 3.90 -2.18
N PRO A 303 -16.64 3.28 -1.55
CA PRO A 303 -17.95 3.89 -1.39
C PRO A 303 -17.95 4.94 -0.28
N LEU A 304 -16.95 4.93 0.61
CA LEU A 304 -16.82 5.93 1.67
C LEU A 304 -16.29 7.24 1.10
N SER A 305 -17.04 8.30 1.34
CA SER A 305 -16.72 9.67 1.02
C SER A 305 -16.11 10.39 2.23
N ASN A 306 -15.63 11.61 2.02
CA ASN A 306 -15.13 12.43 3.12
C ASN A 306 -16.22 12.88 4.10
N GLU A 307 -17.44 12.99 3.62
CA GLU A 307 -18.60 13.43 4.42
C GLU A 307 -18.95 12.39 5.49
N ASP A 308 -18.71 11.11 5.23
CA ASP A 308 -18.98 10.03 6.17
C ASP A 308 -18.17 10.17 7.47
N PHE A 309 -17.00 10.82 7.40
CA PHE A 309 -16.12 11.04 8.55
C PHE A 309 -16.33 12.39 9.24
N LEU A 310 -17.18 13.26 8.69
CA LEU A 310 -17.55 14.49 9.37
C LEU A 310 -18.47 14.11 10.54
N GLY A 311 -18.12 14.58 11.74
CA GLY A 311 -19.02 14.43 12.87
C GLY A 311 -20.36 15.10 12.55
N PRO A 312 -21.51 14.55 13.00
CA PRO A 312 -22.76 15.25 12.85
C PRO A 312 -22.61 16.62 13.52
N PHE A 313 -22.78 17.70 12.76
CA PHE A 313 -23.04 19.00 13.37
C PHE A 313 -24.34 18.82 14.15
N LEU A 314 -24.25 18.85 15.48
CA LEU A 314 -25.44 18.97 16.31
C LEU A 314 -26.01 20.36 16.01
N CYS A 315 -27.10 20.39 15.25
CA CYS A 315 -27.99 21.55 15.16
C CYS A 315 -28.59 21.84 16.54
#